data_AF-A0A7S2I2N0-F1
#
_entry.id   AF-A0A7S2I2N0-F1
#
_cell.length_a   1.000
_cell.length_b   1.000
_cell.length_c   1.000
_cell.angle_alpha   90.00
_cell.angle_beta   90.00
_cell.angle_gamma   90.00
#
_symmetry.space_group_name_H-M   'P 1'
#
loop_
_entity.id
_entity.type
_entity.pdbx_description
1 polymer ?
#
loop_
_entity_poly.entity_id
_entity_poly.type
_entity_poly.pdbx_seq_one_letter_code
_entity_poly.pdbx_strand_id
1 'polypeptide(L)'
;MLVGVGGSGKQSLARLAAYTSGHYAFQITITKNYNDNSLFEDLRNLYVKAGVKGESVTFIFTDAEVKSENFLEYMNSLLATGEVVGLFAKDERDAMCGEVRNDFVRDNPSMEENLLNMFNYFMDRLRDNLHVCL
;
A
#
# COMPACT_ATOMS: atom_id res chain seq x y z
N MET A 1 -8.06 -6.41 11.21
CA MET A 1 -8.68 -5.43 12.11
C MET A 1 -8.45 -5.87 13.55
N LEU A 2 -7.78 -5.04 14.35
CA LEU A 2 -7.48 -5.27 15.76
C LEU A 2 -8.43 -4.42 16.61
N VAL A 3 -9.40 -5.08 17.25
CA VAL A 3 -10.36 -4.42 18.13
C VAL A 3 -9.94 -4.60 19.59
N GLY A 4 -9.91 -3.51 20.36
CA GLY A 4 -9.63 -3.56 21.79
C GLY A 4 -9.55 -2.17 22.41
N VAL A 5 -9.58 -2.09 23.74
CA VAL A 5 -9.50 -0.82 24.48
C VAL A 5 -8.13 -0.15 24.36
N GLY A 6 -8.06 1.15 24.62
CA GLY A 6 -6.79 1.89 24.68
C GLY A 6 -5.80 1.24 25.66
N GLY A 7 -4.52 1.19 25.30
CA GLY A 7 -3.48 0.56 26.14
C GLY A 7 -3.37 -0.97 26.05
N SER A 8 -4.21 -1.65 25.26
CA SER A 8 -4.16 -3.12 25.11
C SER A 8 -2.99 -3.64 24.25
N GLY A 9 -2.04 -2.78 23.85
CA GLY A 9 -0.83 -3.18 23.12
C GLY A 9 -1.02 -3.53 21.63
N LYS A 10 -2.18 -3.23 21.02
CA LYS A 10 -2.50 -3.62 19.61
C LYS A 10 -1.44 -3.17 18.60
N GLN A 11 -1.02 -1.90 18.66
CA GLN A 11 0.01 -1.37 17.77
C GLN A 11 1.36 -2.06 17.99
N SER A 12 1.75 -2.28 19.25
CA SER A 12 3.00 -2.98 19.59
C SER A 12 2.98 -4.42 19.07
N LEU A 13 1.85 -5.11 19.20
CA LEU A 13 1.68 -6.48 18.71
C LEU A 13 1.67 -6.53 17.18
N ALA A 14 1.02 -5.57 16.50
CA ALA A 14 1.04 -5.47 15.04
C ALA A 14 2.46 -5.26 14.50
N ARG A 15 3.25 -4.38 15.15
CA ARG A 15 4.66 -4.16 14.79
C ARG A 15 5.51 -5.39 15.06
N LEU A 16 5.29 -6.07 16.19
CA LEU A 16 6.00 -7.30 16.52
C LEU A 16 5.68 -8.40 15.49
N ALA A 17 4.41 -8.58 15.14
CA ALA A 17 3.98 -9.55 14.15
C ALA A 17 4.59 -9.27 12.77
N ALA A 18 4.58 -8.00 12.33
CA ALA A 18 5.22 -7.59 11.09
C ALA A 18 6.73 -7.92 11.12
N TYR A 19 7.41 -7.60 12.22
CA TYR A 19 8.83 -7.92 12.40
C TYR A 19 9.10 -9.44 12.32
N THR A 20 8.31 -10.26 13.00
CA THR A 20 8.48 -11.72 12.97
C THR A 20 8.19 -12.34 11.61
N SER A 21 7.29 -11.73 10.82
CA SER A 21 6.98 -12.16 9.45
C SER A 21 7.96 -11.59 8.42
N GLY A 22 8.94 -10.77 8.82
CA GLY A 22 9.87 -10.12 7.91
C GLY A 22 9.25 -9.00 7.07
N HIS A 23 8.07 -8.51 7.45
CA HIS A 23 7.40 -7.43 6.74
C HIS A 23 8.00 -6.07 7.11
N TYR A 24 8.07 -5.17 6.15
CA TYR A 24 8.34 -3.76 6.40
C TYR A 24 7.15 -3.13 7.13
N ALA A 25 7.30 -2.87 8.43
CA ALA A 25 6.27 -2.20 9.23
C ALA A 25 6.31 -0.68 9.01
N PHE A 26 5.19 -0.12 8.57
CA PHE A 26 5.01 1.31 8.35
C PHE A 26 3.82 1.83 9.14
N GLN A 27 3.95 3.03 9.71
CA GLN A 27 2.87 3.75 10.37
C GLN A 27 3.10 5.25 10.10
N ILE A 28 2.05 5.95 9.69
CA ILE A 28 2.17 7.38 9.37
C ILE A 28 2.40 8.19 10.65
N THR A 29 3.11 9.31 10.52
CA THR A 29 3.36 10.20 11.64
C THR A 29 2.62 11.51 11.41
N ILE A 30 1.51 11.70 12.11
CA ILE A 30 0.72 12.94 11.98
C ILE A 30 1.48 14.11 12.56
N THR A 31 1.62 15.15 11.74
CA THR A 31 2.12 16.47 12.14
C THR A 31 1.04 17.53 11.93
N LYS A 32 1.27 18.74 12.45
CA LYS A 32 0.38 19.89 12.22
C LYS A 32 0.14 20.17 10.73
N ASN A 33 1.12 19.87 9.88
CA ASN A 33 1.06 20.16 8.44
C ASN A 33 0.71 18.92 7.59
N TYR A 34 0.59 17.74 8.20
CA TYR A 34 0.21 16.52 7.49
C TYR A 34 -1.17 16.69 6.82
N ASN A 35 -1.30 16.37 5.55
CA ASN A 35 -2.53 16.57 4.78
C ASN A 35 -2.71 15.43 3.76
N ASP A 36 -3.73 15.55 2.91
CA ASP A 36 -4.04 14.55 1.88
C ASP A 36 -2.84 14.28 0.95
N ASN A 37 -2.06 15.31 0.61
CA ASN A 37 -0.86 15.14 -0.22
C ASN A 37 0.24 14.37 0.52
N SER A 38 0.45 14.62 1.82
CA SER A 38 1.39 13.84 2.65
C SER A 38 1.00 12.37 2.69
N LEU A 39 -0.29 12.08 2.85
CA LEU A 39 -0.79 10.70 2.80
C LEU A 39 -0.60 10.08 1.42
N PHE A 40 -0.82 10.82 0.35
CA PHE A 40 -0.57 10.33 -1.01
C PHE A 40 0.91 10.00 -1.22
N GLU A 41 1.83 10.83 -0.73
CA GLU A 41 3.27 10.51 -0.78
C GLU A 41 3.62 9.22 -0.03
N ASP A 42 3.08 9.05 1.18
CA ASP A 42 3.26 7.83 1.96
C ASP A 42 2.68 6.60 1.23
N LEU A 43 1.48 6.71 0.68
CA LEU A 43 0.86 5.65 -0.12
C LEU A 43 1.70 5.32 -1.37
N ARG A 44 2.20 6.32 -2.11
CA ARG A 44 3.08 6.07 -3.27
C ARG A 44 4.31 5.24 -2.87
N ASN A 45 4.94 5.58 -1.75
CA ASN A 45 6.08 4.82 -1.24
C ASN A 45 5.72 3.37 -0.90
N LEU A 46 4.54 3.14 -0.32
CA LEU A 46 4.06 1.79 -0.03
C LEU A 46 3.76 1.01 -1.31
N TYR A 47 3.17 1.63 -2.33
CA TYR A 47 2.90 1.00 -3.62
C TYR A 47 4.18 0.62 -4.36
N VAL A 48 5.22 1.45 -4.30
CA VAL A 48 6.52 1.11 -4.89
C VAL A 48 7.15 -0.07 -4.15
N LYS A 49 7.11 -0.10 -2.83
CA LYS A 49 7.65 -1.22 -2.04
C LYS A 49 6.89 -2.53 -2.30
N ALA A 50 5.57 -2.51 -2.18
CA ALA A 50 4.76 -3.71 -2.29
C ALA A 50 4.51 -4.13 -3.74
N GLY A 51 4.14 -3.22 -4.63
CA GLY A 51 3.78 -3.52 -6.01
C GLY A 51 4.98 -3.61 -6.96
N VAL A 52 5.93 -2.65 -6.89
CA VAL A 52 7.09 -2.67 -7.81
C VAL A 52 8.17 -3.62 -7.31
N LYS A 53 8.59 -3.50 -6.05
CA LYS A 53 9.68 -4.34 -5.49
C LYS A 53 9.20 -5.70 -4.99
N GLY A 54 7.90 -5.87 -4.73
CA GLY A 54 7.37 -7.11 -4.13
C GLY A 54 7.82 -7.33 -2.69
N GLU A 55 8.17 -6.27 -1.96
CA GLU A 55 8.47 -6.35 -0.53
C GLU A 55 7.15 -6.48 0.24
N SER A 56 7.02 -7.45 1.13
CA SER A 56 5.87 -7.52 2.02
C SER A 56 5.88 -6.36 3.02
N VAL A 57 4.78 -5.63 3.08
CA VAL A 57 4.60 -4.39 3.85
C VAL A 57 3.40 -4.55 4.79
N THR A 58 3.57 -4.14 6.03
CA THR A 58 2.46 -3.97 6.98
C THR A 58 2.27 -2.50 7.27
N PHE A 59 1.19 -1.93 6.75
CA PHE A 59 0.77 -0.56 7.05
C PHE A 59 -0.18 -0.55 8.24
N ILE A 60 0.27 0.00 9.37
CA ILE A 60 -0.55 0.21 10.56
C ILE A 60 -1.17 1.59 10.46
N PHE A 61 -2.51 1.64 10.54
CA PHE A 61 -3.28 2.88 10.48
C PHE A 61 -4.36 2.85 11.55
N THR A 62 -4.42 3.89 12.37
CA THR A 62 -5.27 3.97 13.55
C THR A 62 -6.16 5.20 13.53
N ASP A 63 -7.22 5.18 14.35
CA ASP A 63 -8.15 6.29 14.52
C ASP A 63 -7.45 7.60 14.94
N ALA A 64 -6.38 7.50 15.73
CA ALA A 64 -5.55 8.65 16.12
C ALA A 64 -4.87 9.37 14.93
N GLU A 65 -4.78 8.71 13.78
CA GLU A 65 -4.11 9.22 12.58
C GLU A 65 -5.09 9.79 11.53
N VAL A 66 -6.39 9.68 11.78
CA VAL A 66 -7.43 10.23 10.90
C VAL A 66 -7.53 11.74 11.13
N LYS A 67 -6.94 12.51 10.22
CA LYS A 67 -6.95 13.99 10.29
C LYS A 67 -8.08 14.64 9.48
N SER A 68 -8.57 13.94 8.46
CA SER A 68 -9.62 14.37 7.54
C SER A 68 -10.51 13.17 7.20
N GLU A 69 -11.80 13.40 6.93
CA GLU A 69 -12.73 12.35 6.51
C GLU A 69 -12.25 11.66 5.22
N ASN A 70 -11.59 12.41 4.33
CA ASN A 70 -10.99 11.90 3.10
C ASN A 70 -10.02 10.73 3.34
N PHE A 71 -9.32 10.69 4.50
CA PHE A 71 -8.40 9.60 4.79
C PHE A 71 -9.11 8.26 4.84
N LEU A 72 -10.33 8.23 5.39
CA LEU A 72 -11.14 7.02 5.46
C LEU A 72 -11.63 6.60 4.07
N GLU A 73 -11.94 7.56 3.19
CA GLU A 73 -12.31 7.28 1.80
C GLU A 73 -11.14 6.65 1.02
N TYR A 74 -9.92 7.18 1.22
CA TYR A 74 -8.72 6.62 0.61
C TYR A 74 -8.40 5.23 1.15
N MET A 75 -8.54 5.02 2.47
CA MET A 75 -8.34 3.69 3.07
C MET A 75 -9.37 2.69 2.58
N ASN A 76 -10.63 3.11 2.44
CA ASN A 76 -11.68 2.26 1.88
C ASN A 76 -11.37 1.89 0.43
N SER A 77 -10.94 2.85 -0.40
CA SER A 77 -10.56 2.59 -1.79
C SER A 77 -9.38 1.62 -1.88
N LEU A 78 -8.35 1.83 -1.05
CA LEU A 78 -7.20 0.94 -0.93
C LEU A 78 -7.62 -0.49 -0.55
N LEU A 79 -8.52 -0.66 0.42
CA LEU A 79 -8.98 -1.98 0.87
C LEU A 79 -9.92 -2.66 -0.12
N ALA A 80 -10.77 -1.89 -0.80
CA ALA A 80 -11.79 -2.43 -1.69
C ALA A 80 -11.21 -2.84 -3.05
N THR A 81 -10.35 -2.01 -3.64
CA THR A 81 -9.84 -2.22 -5.01
C THR A 81 -8.32 -2.27 -5.06
N GLY A 82 -7.64 -1.74 -4.05
CA GLY A 82 -6.20 -1.46 -4.11
C GLY A 82 -5.88 -0.19 -4.90
N GLU A 83 -6.86 0.53 -5.44
CA GLU A 83 -6.64 1.72 -6.25
C GLU A 83 -7.23 2.96 -5.58
N VAL A 84 -6.39 3.95 -5.33
CA VAL A 84 -6.80 5.26 -4.83
C VAL A 84 -6.82 6.26 -5.99
N VAL A 85 -7.99 6.86 -6.23
CA VAL A 85 -8.17 7.82 -7.33
C VAL A 85 -7.30 9.05 -7.09
N GLY A 86 -6.58 9.49 -8.12
CA GLY A 86 -5.68 10.66 -8.04
C GLY A 86 -4.33 10.38 -7.38
N LEU A 87 -4.05 9.14 -6.96
CA LEU A 87 -2.75 8.79 -6.36
C LEU A 87 -1.62 8.87 -7.38
N PHE A 88 -1.86 8.36 -8.58
CA PHE A 88 -0.89 8.32 -9.69
C PHE A 88 -1.45 8.95 -10.95
N ALA A 89 -0.66 9.81 -11.57
CA ALA A 89 -0.89 10.27 -12.93
C ALA A 89 -0.64 9.13 -13.94
N LYS A 90 -1.11 9.31 -15.17
CA LYS A 90 -1.03 8.25 -16.20
C LYS A 90 0.42 7.87 -16.52
N ASP A 91 1.28 8.86 -16.64
CA ASP A 91 2.72 8.71 -16.86
C ASP A 91 3.43 7.96 -15.72
N GLU A 92 3.04 8.21 -14.46
CA GLU A 92 3.56 7.45 -13.32
C GLU A 92 3.12 5.98 -13.35
N ARG A 93 1.88 5.70 -13.78
CA ARG A 93 1.40 4.31 -13.94
C ARG A 93 2.16 3.58 -15.04
N ASP A 94 2.37 4.24 -16.18
CA ASP A 94 3.12 3.67 -17.30
C ASP A 94 4.57 3.38 -16.90
N ALA A 95 5.20 4.29 -16.12
CA ALA A 95 6.54 4.08 -15.57
C ALA A 95 6.61 2.87 -14.62
N MET A 96 5.64 2.73 -13.70
CA MET A 96 5.57 1.55 -12.81
C MET A 96 5.38 0.24 -13.59
N CYS A 97 4.60 0.25 -14.67
CA CYS A 97 4.46 -0.92 -15.56
C CYS A 97 5.79 -1.29 -16.22
N GLY A 98 6.59 -0.29 -16.60
CA GLY A 98 7.94 -0.49 -17.12
C GLY A 98 8.87 -1.17 -16.13
N GLU A 99 8.82 -0.79 -14.86
CA GLU A 99 9.66 -1.36 -13.79
C GLU A 99 9.30 -2.83 -13.49
N VAL A 100 8.00 -3.19 -13.52
CA VAL A 100 7.57 -4.58 -13.26
C VAL A 100 7.62 -5.48 -14.49
N ARG A 101 7.94 -4.94 -15.68
CA ARG A 101 7.91 -5.65 -16.97
C ARG A 101 8.72 -6.95 -16.95
N ASN A 102 9.94 -6.90 -16.43
CA ASN A 102 10.80 -8.08 -16.36
C ASN A 102 10.24 -9.16 -15.43
N ASP A 103 9.67 -8.76 -14.30
CA ASP A 103 9.01 -9.69 -13.37
C ASP A 103 7.75 -10.28 -14.00
N PHE A 104 6.96 -9.47 -14.70
CA PHE A 104 5.76 -9.90 -15.41
C PHE A 104 6.08 -10.95 -16.48
N VAL A 105 7.06 -10.70 -17.36
CA VAL A 105 7.44 -11.64 -18.43
C VAL A 105 7.98 -12.95 -17.86
N ARG A 106 8.73 -12.89 -16.76
CA ARG A 106 9.24 -14.07 -16.06
C ARG A 106 8.11 -14.92 -15.47
N ASP A 107 7.16 -14.28 -14.80
CA ASP A 107 6.12 -14.97 -14.04
C ASP A 107 4.92 -15.37 -14.92
N ASN A 108 4.70 -14.66 -16.03
CA ASN A 108 3.58 -14.85 -16.97
C ASN A 108 4.06 -14.95 -18.44
N PRO A 109 4.87 -15.94 -18.80
CA PRO A 109 5.51 -16.02 -20.12
C PRO A 109 4.54 -16.21 -21.30
N SER A 110 3.29 -16.59 -21.03
CA SER A 110 2.24 -16.81 -22.04
C SER A 110 1.31 -15.62 -22.23
N MET A 111 1.39 -14.58 -21.39
CA MET A 111 0.55 -13.39 -21.51
C MET A 111 1.19 -12.36 -22.44
N GLU A 112 0.35 -11.62 -23.16
CA GLU A 112 0.80 -10.52 -23.99
C GLU A 112 1.31 -9.35 -23.14
N GLU A 113 2.44 -8.81 -23.56
CA GLU A 113 3.11 -7.68 -22.90
C GLU A 113 2.47 -6.34 -23.31
N ASN A 114 1.31 -6.06 -22.72
CA ASN A 114 0.60 -4.80 -22.87
C ASN A 114 0.44 -4.10 -21.50
N LEU A 115 0.19 -2.79 -21.52
CA LEU A 115 0.09 -1.97 -20.31
C LEU A 115 -1.02 -2.46 -19.36
N LEU A 116 -2.12 -2.96 -19.90
CA LEU A 116 -3.25 -3.45 -19.10
C LEU A 116 -2.85 -4.69 -18.28
N ASN A 117 -2.22 -5.67 -18.91
CA ASN A 117 -1.78 -6.90 -18.25
C ASN A 117 -0.69 -6.62 -17.21
N MET A 118 0.28 -5.76 -17.54
CA MET A 118 1.33 -5.36 -16.60
C MET A 118 0.76 -4.59 -15.40
N PHE A 119 -0.22 -3.71 -15.61
CA PHE A 119 -0.87 -2.99 -14.53
C PHE A 119 -1.68 -3.93 -13.63
N ASN A 120 -2.40 -4.90 -14.22
CA ASN A 120 -3.11 -5.92 -13.44
C ASN A 120 -2.14 -6.76 -12.61
N TYR A 121 -1.01 -7.19 -13.19
CA TYR A 121 0.04 -7.91 -12.46
C TYR A 121 0.61 -7.08 -11.31
N PHE A 122 0.89 -5.79 -11.53
CA PHE A 122 1.31 -4.87 -10.47
C PHE A 122 0.26 -4.79 -9.34
N MET A 123 -1.02 -4.68 -9.69
CA MET A 123 -2.12 -4.60 -8.73
C MET A 123 -2.30 -5.88 -7.92
N ASP A 124 -2.12 -7.04 -8.54
CA ASP A 124 -2.16 -8.33 -7.84
C ASP A 124 -0.98 -8.47 -6.88
N ARG A 125 0.23 -8.12 -7.34
CA ARG A 125 1.43 -8.10 -6.49
C ARG A 125 1.29 -7.10 -5.32
N LEU A 126 0.65 -5.96 -5.55
CA LEU A 126 0.34 -5.00 -4.50
C LEU A 126 -0.59 -5.61 -3.45
N ARG A 127 -1.67 -6.28 -3.86
CA ARG A 127 -2.63 -6.92 -2.95
C ARG A 127 -2.01 -8.04 -2.12
N ASP A 128 -1.10 -8.80 -2.72
CA ASP A 128 -0.39 -9.88 -2.04
C ASP A 128 0.61 -9.37 -0.99
N ASN A 129 1.20 -8.19 -1.22
CA ASN A 129 2.29 -7.69 -0.39
C ASN A 129 1.90 -6.53 0.54
N LEU A 130 0.84 -5.78 0.29
CA LEU A 130 0.42 -4.65 1.13
C LEU A 130 -0.68 -5.07 2.11
N HIS A 131 -0.31 -5.23 3.37
CA HIS A 131 -1.23 -5.61 4.44
C HIS A 131 -1.58 -4.40 5.31
N VAL A 132 -2.85 -4.00 5.35
CA VAL A 132 -3.32 -2.88 6.17
C VAL A 132 -3.84 -3.41 7.52
N CYS A 133 -3.28 -2.89 8.61
CA CYS A 133 -3.68 -3.18 9.98
C CYS A 133 -4.41 -1.96 10.57
N LEU A 134 -5.74 -2.08 10.63
CA LEU A 134 -6.66 -1.18 11.32
C LEU A 134 -6.93 -1.65 12.73
#